data_AF-A0A357LET4-F1
#
_entry.id   AF-A0A357LET4-F1
#
_cell.length_a   1.000
_cell.length_b   1.000
_cell.length_c   1.000
_cell.angle_alpha   90.00
_cell.angle_beta   90.00
_cell.angle_gamma   90.00
#
_symmetry.space_group_name_H-M   'P 1'
#
loop_
_entity.id
_entity.type
_entity.pdbx_description
1 polymer ?
#
loop_
_entity_poly.entity_id
_entity_poly.type
_entity_poly.pdbx_seq_one_letter_code
_entity_poly.pdbx_strand_id
1 'polypeptide(L)' 'AEFGTIVAYVENGATLMGWIYAAPERKCAVAVKGEGVRWDGGTPVVAPRSNDPPMGLRSMGWLTPQWRDRLALAL' A
#
# COMPACT_ATOMS: atom_id res chain seq x y z
N ALA A 1 2.98 6.97 -14.70
CA ALA A 1 3.77 6.52 -13.53
C ALA A 1 2.79 6.19 -12.42
N GLU A 2 2.82 4.98 -11.86
CA GLU A 2 2.09 4.68 -10.64
C GLU A 2 2.94 5.15 -9.45
N PHE A 3 2.34 5.89 -8.53
CA PHE A 3 2.98 6.32 -7.30
C PHE A 3 1.90 6.62 -6.26
N GLY A 4 2.28 6.61 -4.99
CA GLY A 4 1.37 6.92 -3.91
C GLY A 4 2.12 7.42 -2.69
N THR A 5 1.38 7.98 -1.74
CA THR A 5 1.92 8.44 -0.48
C THR A 5 1.47 7.51 0.62
N ILE A 6 2.41 7.06 1.45
CA ILE A 6 2.12 6.26 2.64
C ILE A 6 2.42 7.12 3.85
N VAL A 7 1.47 7.21 4.77
CA VAL A 7 1.65 7.85 6.08
C VAL A 7 1.28 6.84 7.16
N ALA A 8 2.10 6.75 8.19
CA ALA A 8 1.85 5.92 9.36
C ALA A 8 2.00 6.77 10.62
N TYR A 9 1.00 6.70 11.49
CA TYR A 9 1.10 7.19 12.86
C TYR A 9 1.56 6.05 13.76
N VAL A 10 2.77 6.19 14.29
CA VAL A 10 3.42 5.20 15.15
C VAL A 10 3.64 5.79 16.52
N GLU A 11 3.15 5.11 17.54
CA GLU A 11 3.31 5.51 18.94
C GLU A 11 3.85 4.30 19.72
N ASN A 12 4.93 4.49 20.49
CA ASN A 12 5.57 3.43 21.26
C ASN A 12 5.90 2.16 20.43
N GLY A 13 6.31 2.35 19.18
CA GLY A 13 6.64 1.26 18.25
C GLY A 13 5.43 0.54 17.62
N ALA A 14 4.20 0.95 17.93
CA ALA A 14 2.98 0.39 17.36
C ALA A 14 2.35 1.36 16.34
N THR A 15 2.05 0.87 15.14
CA THR A 15 1.24 1.63 14.16
C THR A 15 -0.21 1.67 14.63
N LEU A 16 -0.70 2.87 14.97
CA LEU A 16 -2.07 3.08 15.44
C LEU A 16 -3.01 3.48 14.31
N MET A 17 -2.47 4.13 13.27
CA MET A 17 -3.24 4.60 12.14
C MET A 17 -2.32 4.75 10.92
N GLY A 18 -2.88 4.71 9.72
CA GLY A 18 -2.15 5.06 8.52
C GLY A 18 -3.08 5.31 7.34
N TRP A 19 -2.53 5.94 6.30
CA TRP A 19 -3.21 6.05 5.04
C TRP A 19 -2.28 5.84 3.86
N ILE A 20 -2.85 5.30 2.79
CA ILE A 20 -2.22 5.16 1.49
C ILE A 20 -3.04 5.96 0.50
N TYR A 21 -2.47 7.01 -0.05
CA TYR A 21 -3.05 7.75 -1.17
C TYR A 21 -2.54 7.16 -2.48
N ALA A 22 -3.44 6.58 -3.27
CA ALA A 22 -3.16 6.04 -4.58
C ALA A 22 -3.36 7.16 -5.61
N ALA A 23 -2.26 7.79 -6.05
CA ALA A 23 -2.31 9.01 -6.85
C ALA A 23 -2.98 8.84 -8.22
N PRO A 24 -2.76 7.73 -8.98
CA PRO A 24 -3.46 7.49 -10.23
C PRO A 24 -4.98 7.40 -10.07
N GLU A 25 -5.44 6.73 -9.01
CA GLU A 25 -6.87 6.52 -8.73
C GLU A 25 -7.52 7.72 -8.03
N ARG A 26 -6.72 8.67 -7.52
CA ARG A 26 -7.14 9.79 -6.65
C ARG A 26 -7.95 9.32 -5.43
N LYS A 27 -7.63 8.13 -4.92
CA LYS A 27 -8.33 7.48 -3.79
C LYS A 27 -7.42 7.27 -2.60
N CYS A 28 -8.01 7.14 -1.43
CA CYS A 28 -7.30 6.97 -0.18
C CYS A 28 -7.80 5.74 0.58
N ALA A 29 -6.87 4.85 0.93
CA ALA A 29 -7.09 3.86 1.98
C ALA A 29 -6.73 4.49 3.33
N VAL A 30 -7.62 4.40 4.32
CA VAL A 30 -7.34 4.80 5.70
C VAL A 30 -7.59 3.61 6.61
N ALA A 31 -6.63 3.29 7.48
CA ALA A 31 -6.77 2.23 8.47
C ALA A 31 -6.51 2.78 9.87
N VAL A 32 -7.38 2.44 10.81
CA VAL A 32 -7.25 2.81 12.23
C VAL A 32 -7.33 1.53 13.05
N LYS A 33 -6.40 1.36 14.00
CA LYS A 33 -6.36 0.21 14.90
C LYS A 33 -7.68 0.11 15.68
N GLY A 34 -8.39 -1.01 15.51
CA GLY A 34 -9.68 -1.26 16.15
C GLY A 34 -10.90 -0.85 15.33
N GLU A 35 -10.76 0.01 14.30
CA GLU A 35 -11.88 0.41 13.43
C GLU A 35 -11.86 -0.24 12.04
N GLY A 36 -10.75 -0.90 11.70
CA GLY A 36 -10.57 -1.53 10.41
C GLY A 36 -10.08 -0.55 9.34
N VAL A 37 -10.41 -0.84 8.08
CA VAL A 37 -9.95 -0.07 6.91
C VAL A 37 -11.13 0.50 6.14
N ARG A 38 -10.96 1.72 5.64
CA ARG A 38 -11.89 2.39 4.71
C ARG A 38 -11.14 2.70 3.41
N TRP A 39 -11.81 2.48 2.27
CA TRP A 39 -11.35 2.88 0.94
C TRP A 39 -12.29 3.95 0.41
N ASP A 40 -11.77 5.17 0.24
CA ASP A 40 -12.55 6.30 -0.28
C ASP A 40 -13.83 6.56 0.56
N GLY A 41 -13.70 6.45 1.88
CA GLY A 41 -14.79 6.60 2.84
C GLY A 41 -15.69 5.37 3.04
N GLY A 42 -15.66 4.38 2.14
CA GLY A 42 -16.45 3.15 2.24
C GLY A 42 -15.71 1.97 2.86
N THR A 43 -16.43 0.94 3.30
CA THR A 43 -15.84 -0.35 3.66
C THR A 43 -15.38 -1.06 2.38
N PRO A 44 -14.09 -1.42 2.24
CA PRO A 44 -13.62 -2.08 1.04
C PRO A 44 -14.21 -3.49 0.93
N VAL A 45 -14.58 -3.86 -0.30
CA VAL A 45 -14.91 -5.25 -0.64
C VAL A 45 -13.59 -6.01 -0.78
N VAL A 46 -13.33 -6.93 0.15
CA VAL A 46 -12.15 -7.79 0.08
C VAL A 46 -12.38 -8.82 -1.02
N ALA A 47 -11.68 -8.67 -2.14
CA ALA A 47 -11.67 -9.70 -3.17
C ALA A 47 -11.01 -10.98 -2.62
N PRO A 48 -11.42 -12.18 -3.09
CA PRO A 48 -10.71 -13.42 -2.80
C PRO A 48 -9.23 -13.27 -3.11
N ARG A 49 -8.39 -13.92 -2.30
CA ARG A 49 -6.95 -13.94 -2.51
C ARG A 49 -6.67 -14.45 -3.93
N SER A 50 -6.07 -13.61 -4.77
CA SER A 50 -5.61 -14.06 -6.08
C SER A 50 -4.50 -15.10 -5.90
N ASN A 51 -4.44 -16.08 -6.79
CA ASN A 51 -3.28 -16.95 -6.94
C ASN A 51 -2.12 -16.24 -7.67
N ASP A 52 -2.36 -15.04 -8.20
CA ASP A 52 -1.31 -14.21 -8.76
C ASP A 52 -0.30 -13.84 -7.67
N PRO A 53 0.99 -13.80 -7.99
CA PRO A 53 2.00 -13.33 -7.05
C PRO A 53 1.65 -11.91 -6.58
N PRO A 54 1.79 -11.60 -5.28
CA PRO A 54 1.47 -10.29 -4.75
C PRO A 54 2.33 -9.23 -5.44
N MET A 55 1.72 -8.45 -6.32
CA MET A 55 2.39 -7.34 -6.98
C MET A 55 2.54 -6.16 -6.01
N GLY A 56 3.53 -6.22 -5.13
CA GLY A 56 4.08 -5.05 -4.42
C GLY A 56 4.92 -4.17 -5.36
N LEU A 57 4.43 -3.87 -6.55
CA LEU A 57 5.26 -3.46 -7.70
C LEU A 57 5.01 -2.04 -8.19
N ARG A 58 4.21 -1.24 -7.47
CA ARG A 58 3.74 0.06 -7.99
C ARG A 58 4.79 1.19 -7.94
N SER A 59 5.87 1.06 -7.17
CA SER A 59 6.90 2.13 -7.01
C SER A 59 8.28 1.80 -7.58
N MET A 60 8.47 0.63 -8.21
CA MET A 60 9.79 0.21 -8.71
C MET A 60 10.35 1.09 -9.84
N GLY A 61 9.49 1.84 -10.54
CA GLY A 61 9.90 2.79 -11.56
C GLY A 61 10.85 3.89 -11.05
N TRP A 62 10.80 4.18 -9.75
CA TRP A 62 11.66 5.18 -9.09
C TRP A 62 12.93 4.59 -8.48
N LEU A 63 13.05 3.26 -8.45
CA LEU A 63 14.25 2.58 -7.98
C LEU A 63 15.30 2.52 -9.08
N THR A 64 16.57 2.60 -8.67
CA THR A 64 17.71 2.25 -9.54
C THR A 64 17.56 0.81 -10.05
N PRO A 65 18.11 0.49 -11.25
CA PRO A 65 18.03 -0.86 -11.82
C PRO A 65 18.45 -1.96 -10.83
N GLN A 66 19.55 -1.76 -10.09
CA GLN A 66 20.06 -2.71 -9.10
C GLN A 66 19.03 -3.06 -8.01
N TRP A 67 18.35 -2.06 -7.45
CA TRP A 67 17.35 -2.27 -6.40
C TRP A 67 16.05 -2.87 -6.94
N ARG A 68 15.68 -2.48 -8.16
CA ARG A 68 14.55 -3.06 -8.88
C ARG A 68 14.72 -4.56 -9.09
N ASP A 69 15.87 -4.97 -9.63
CA ASP A 69 16.15 -6.37 -9.97
C ASP A 69 16.22 -7.24 -8.70
N ARG A 70 16.84 -6.71 -7.64
CA ARG A 70 16.91 -7.39 -6.34
C ARG A 70 15.54 -7.63 -5.72
N LEU A 71 14.62 -6.67 -5.82
CA LEU A 71 13.26 -6.82 -5.28
C LEU A 71 12.40 -7.74 -6.15
N ALA A 72 12.57 -7.71 -7.47
CA ALA A 72 11.85 -8.60 -8.39
C ALA A 72 12.20 -10.08 -8.16
N LEU A 73 13.44 -10.40 -7.78
CA LEU A 73 13.87 -11.77 -7.44
C LEU A 73 13.38 -12.26 -6.07
N ALA A 74 12.94 -11.35 -5.19
CA ALA A 74 12.50 -11.66 -3.83
C ALA A 74 10.97 -11.84 -3.72
N LEU A 75 10.25 -11.61 -4.81
CA LEU A 75 8.80 -11.78 -4.96
C LEU A 75 8.49 -13.10 -5.68
#